data_AF-A0AA45UAZ4-F1
#
_entry.id   AF-A0AA45UAZ4-F1
#
_cell.length_a   1.000
_cell.length_b   1.000
_cell.length_c   1.000
_cell.angle_alpha   90.00
_cell.angle_beta   90.00
_cell.angle_gamma   90.00
#
_symmetry.space_group_name_H-M   'P 1'
#
loop_
_entity.id
_entity.type
_entity.pdbx_description
1 polymer ?
#
loop_
_entity_poly.entity_id
_entity_poly.type
_entity_poly.pdbx_seq_one_letter_code
_entity_poly.pdbx_strand_id
1 'polypeptide(L)'
;MGNASGRQKQKPLILGPAPGSGMGSYAVAFDELEDRELATLKESESPDAFYLPWKTGDVTEGEIDLTTDTLAYFFTANLSGCSLWYKFQDGSIFIRHEARTDSASQNLHKLAGFKCVVDSSLNPDDVQLSVDEETMVRKARYYVVYALFDHDARQVEFRAQLVAQQTNLLNRQESYDLVKVTTAVVKFPKL
;
A
#
# COMPACT_ATOMS: atom_id res chain seq x y z
N MET A 1 30.09 22.48 16.99
CA MET A 1 29.67 21.21 17.63
C MET A 1 28.23 20.95 17.20
N GLY A 2 28.02 19.92 16.39
CA GLY A 2 26.75 19.68 15.70
C GLY A 2 25.76 18.92 16.57
N ASN A 3 24.59 19.50 16.79
CA ASN A 3 23.42 18.77 17.23
C ASN A 3 22.68 18.28 15.98
N ALA A 4 23.11 17.15 15.44
CA ALA A 4 22.21 16.35 14.62
C ALA A 4 21.18 15.79 15.60
N SER A 5 20.04 16.47 15.74
CA SER A 5 18.89 15.89 16.43
C SER A 5 18.66 14.54 15.76
N GLY A 6 18.81 13.45 16.51
CA GLY A 6 18.46 12.11 16.06
C GLY A 6 16.96 12.09 15.79
N ARG A 7 16.54 12.62 14.65
CA ARG A 7 15.20 12.40 14.12
C ARG A 7 15.14 10.90 13.95
N GLN A 8 14.37 10.28 14.82
CA GLN A 8 14.05 8.87 14.72
C GLN A 8 13.61 8.64 13.28
N LYS A 9 14.33 7.77 12.55
CA LYS A 9 14.01 7.50 11.15
C LYS A 9 12.55 7.07 11.10
N GLN A 10 11.81 7.61 10.13
CA GLN A 10 10.44 7.20 9.89
C GLN A 10 10.40 5.68 9.68
N LYS A 11 9.47 5.01 10.37
CA LYS A 11 9.28 3.56 10.28
C LYS A 11 8.37 3.23 9.09
N PRO A 12 8.56 2.08 8.43
CA PRO A 12 7.60 1.59 7.45
C PRO A 12 6.29 1.22 8.16
N LEU A 13 5.16 1.53 7.52
CA LEU A 13 3.85 1.05 7.91
C LEU A 13 3.60 -0.28 7.19
N ILE A 14 3.33 -1.33 7.96
CA ILE A 14 3.03 -2.66 7.42
C ILE A 14 1.57 -2.98 7.70
N LEU A 15 0.88 -3.50 6.70
CA LEU A 15 -0.45 -4.06 6.89
C LEU A 15 -0.32 -5.48 7.48
N GLY A 16 -0.94 -5.67 8.65
CA GLY A 16 -1.12 -6.99 9.25
C GLY A 16 -2.13 -7.85 8.49
N PRO A 17 -2.41 -9.08 8.97
CA PRO A 17 -3.42 -9.92 8.34
C PRO A 17 -4.81 -9.27 8.45
N ALA A 18 -5.51 -9.18 7.32
CA ALA A 18 -6.91 -8.76 7.30
C ALA A 18 -7.82 -9.89 7.87
N PRO A 19 -8.95 -9.55 8.51
CA PRO A 19 -9.95 -10.53 8.91
C PRO A 19 -10.56 -11.15 7.66
N GLY A 20 -10.22 -12.42 7.41
CA GLY A 20 -10.64 -13.15 6.23
C GLY A 20 -9.87 -12.77 4.96
N SER A 21 -10.26 -13.38 3.84
CA SER A 21 -9.67 -13.17 2.52
C SER A 21 -10.47 -12.19 1.64
N GLY A 22 -11.48 -11.52 2.21
CA GLY A 22 -12.43 -10.68 1.48
C GLY A 22 -11.93 -9.25 1.25
N MET A 23 -12.38 -8.65 0.16
CA MET A 23 -12.40 -7.20 0.00
C MET A 23 -13.52 -6.61 0.85
N GLY A 24 -13.31 -5.45 1.47
CA GLY A 24 -14.38 -4.77 2.21
C GLY A 24 -13.92 -3.65 3.14
N SER A 25 -14.87 -3.14 3.91
CA SER A 25 -14.65 -2.11 4.92
C SER A 25 -14.41 -2.73 6.29
N TYR A 26 -13.43 -2.21 7.01
CA TYR A 26 -12.94 -2.68 8.30
C TYR A 26 -12.65 -1.50 9.21
N ALA A 27 -12.50 -1.74 10.52
CA ALA A 27 -11.82 -0.81 11.41
C ALA A 27 -10.31 -1.08 11.41
N VAL A 28 -9.48 -0.04 11.42
CA VAL A 28 -8.02 -0.18 11.56
C VAL A 28 -7.55 0.17 12.98
N ALA A 29 -6.58 -0.59 13.48
CA ALA A 29 -5.82 -0.27 14.69
C ALA A 29 -4.33 -0.20 14.35
N PHE A 30 -3.61 0.71 15.01
CA PHE A 30 -2.17 0.91 14.78
C PHE A 30 -1.38 0.56 16.04
N ASP A 31 -0.34 -0.25 15.87
CA ASP A 31 0.61 -0.62 16.92
C ASP A 31 2.03 -0.18 16.53
N GLU A 32 2.71 0.54 17.42
CA GLU A 32 4.12 0.89 17.24
C GLU A 32 5.02 -0.27 17.69
N LEU A 33 5.83 -0.80 16.77
CA LEU A 33 6.85 -1.82 17.03
C LEU A 33 8.25 -1.23 16.91
N GLU A 34 9.29 -1.98 17.30
CA GLU A 34 10.67 -1.50 17.30
C GLU A 34 11.09 -0.95 15.91
N ASP A 35 10.78 -1.70 14.85
CA ASP A 35 11.26 -1.50 13.48
C ASP A 35 10.18 -1.07 12.48
N ARG A 36 8.90 -1.08 12.88
CA ARG A 36 7.75 -0.77 12.02
C ARG A 36 6.58 -0.20 12.79
N GLU A 37 5.61 0.33 12.08
CA GLU A 37 4.24 0.51 12.55
C GLU A 37 3.36 -0.59 11.92
N LEU A 38 2.44 -1.17 12.68
CA LEU A 38 1.57 -2.25 12.21
C LEU A 38 0.11 -1.77 12.17
N ALA A 39 -0.49 -1.75 10.98
CA ALA A 39 -1.93 -1.55 10.79
C ALA A 39 -2.65 -2.90 10.81
N THR A 40 -3.53 -3.13 11.77
CA THR A 40 -4.34 -4.35 11.88
C THR A 40 -5.80 -4.04 11.59
N LEU A 41 -6.40 -4.76 10.64
CA LEU A 41 -7.81 -4.60 10.28
C LEU A 41 -8.69 -5.53 11.13
N LYS A 42 -9.90 -5.08 11.46
CA LYS A 42 -10.91 -5.83 12.25
C LYS A 42 -12.31 -5.59 11.70
N GLU A 43 -13.17 -6.60 11.77
CA GLU A 43 -14.61 -6.40 11.50
C GLU A 43 -15.18 -5.44 12.55
N SER A 44 -16.05 -4.54 12.11
CA SER A 44 -16.62 -3.48 12.96
C SER A 44 -17.93 -2.98 12.35
N GLU A 45 -18.89 -2.61 13.20
CA GLU A 45 -20.09 -1.88 12.80
C GLU A 45 -19.80 -0.41 12.44
N SER A 46 -18.60 0.07 12.77
CA SER A 46 -18.12 1.42 12.44
C SER A 46 -16.75 1.31 11.76
N PRO A 47 -16.70 0.89 10.49
CA PRO A 47 -15.45 0.77 9.75
C PRO A 47 -14.93 2.14 9.29
N ASP A 48 -13.62 2.32 9.35
CA ASP A 48 -12.89 3.53 8.95
C ASP A 48 -11.80 3.27 7.90
N ALA A 49 -11.66 2.02 7.46
CA ALA A 49 -10.68 1.60 6.48
C ALA A 49 -11.31 0.73 5.39
N PHE A 50 -10.87 0.89 4.15
CA PHE A 50 -11.19 -0.03 3.05
C PHE A 50 -9.98 -0.88 2.71
N TYR A 51 -10.18 -2.19 2.57
CA TYR A 51 -9.13 -3.14 2.20
C TYR A 51 -9.39 -3.77 0.83
N LEU A 52 -8.40 -3.64 -0.05
CA LEU A 52 -8.36 -4.29 -1.36
C LEU A 52 -7.28 -5.39 -1.36
N PRO A 53 -7.65 -6.69 -1.30
CA PRO A 53 -6.69 -7.78 -1.35
C PRO A 53 -6.06 -7.92 -2.74
N TRP A 54 -4.91 -8.59 -2.80
CA TRP A 54 -4.35 -9.06 -4.06
C TRP A 54 -4.83 -10.48 -4.38
N LYS A 55 -4.99 -10.79 -5.67
CA LYS A 55 -5.32 -12.14 -6.17
C LYS A 55 -4.38 -12.52 -7.31
N THR A 56 -3.82 -13.72 -7.23
CA THR A 56 -2.84 -14.23 -8.20
C THR A 56 -3.40 -14.26 -9.63
N GLY A 57 -2.68 -13.65 -10.56
CA GLY A 57 -3.00 -13.68 -11.99
C GLY A 57 -4.27 -12.94 -12.39
N ASP A 58 -4.77 -12.07 -11.50
CA ASP A 58 -6.05 -11.39 -11.67
C ASP A 58 -5.92 -9.90 -11.34
N VAL A 59 -6.98 -9.14 -11.66
CA VAL A 59 -7.16 -7.75 -11.24
C VAL A 59 -8.16 -7.73 -10.10
N THR A 60 -7.82 -7.08 -9.00
CA THR A 60 -8.81 -6.76 -7.95
C THR A 60 -9.16 -5.29 -8.03
N GLU A 61 -10.45 -5.00 -8.03
CA GLU A 61 -10.99 -3.65 -8.15
C GLU A 61 -11.92 -3.35 -6.99
N GLY A 62 -11.79 -2.15 -6.44
CA GLY A 62 -12.66 -1.63 -5.39
C GLY A 62 -13.19 -0.26 -5.77
N GLU A 63 -14.46 -0.01 -5.43
CA GLU A 63 -15.07 1.31 -5.51
C GLU A 63 -15.27 1.84 -4.09
N ILE A 64 -14.83 3.08 -3.86
CA ILE A 64 -14.98 3.77 -2.60
C ILE A 64 -15.76 5.04 -2.85
N ASP A 65 -16.93 5.14 -2.23
CA ASP A 65 -17.78 6.33 -2.27
C ASP A 65 -17.16 7.45 -1.43
N LEU A 66 -16.78 8.55 -2.08
CA LEU A 66 -16.14 9.70 -1.45
C LEU A 66 -17.14 10.65 -0.76
N THR A 67 -18.44 10.35 -0.84
CA THR A 67 -19.47 11.06 -0.08
C THR A 67 -19.59 10.52 1.35
N THR A 68 -19.03 9.34 1.63
CA THR A 68 -18.94 8.79 2.98
C THR A 68 -17.77 9.43 3.73
N ASP A 69 -18.03 10.02 4.89
CA ASP A 69 -17.02 10.68 5.73
C ASP A 69 -16.38 9.73 6.75
N THR A 70 -16.85 8.49 6.81
CA THR A 70 -16.39 7.48 7.78
C THR A 70 -15.05 6.86 7.40
N LEU A 71 -14.76 6.73 6.10
CA LEU A 71 -13.52 6.11 5.62
C LEU A 71 -12.36 7.08 5.71
N ALA A 72 -11.41 6.81 6.61
CA ALA A 72 -10.16 7.56 6.77
C ALA A 72 -8.98 6.91 6.04
N TYR A 73 -9.02 5.58 5.83
CA TYR A 73 -7.89 4.83 5.30
C TYR A 73 -8.25 3.92 4.12
N PHE A 74 -7.30 3.74 3.22
CA PHE A 74 -7.30 2.66 2.23
C PHE A 74 -6.03 1.83 2.39
N PHE A 75 -6.16 0.51 2.40
CA PHE A 75 -5.05 -0.42 2.42
C PHE A 75 -5.16 -1.43 1.28
N THR A 76 -4.00 -1.87 0.78
CA THR A 76 -3.91 -3.00 -0.14
C THR A 76 -2.74 -3.91 0.23
N ALA A 77 -2.72 -5.11 -0.35
CA ALA A 77 -1.63 -6.06 -0.15
C ALA A 77 -0.30 -5.53 -0.74
N ASN A 78 0.82 -6.11 -0.29
CA ASN A 78 2.16 -5.74 -0.76
C ASN A 78 2.31 -5.90 -2.28
N LEU A 79 2.92 -4.90 -2.93
CA LEU A 79 3.16 -4.90 -4.37
C LEU A 79 4.57 -5.39 -4.69
N SER A 80 4.64 -6.54 -5.36
CA SER A 80 5.85 -7.15 -5.90
C SER A 80 5.61 -7.61 -7.34
N GLY A 81 6.00 -6.79 -8.31
CA GLY A 81 5.60 -6.98 -9.71
C GLY A 81 4.11 -6.70 -9.96
N CYS A 82 3.50 -5.88 -9.12
CA CYS A 82 2.12 -5.40 -9.26
C CYS A 82 2.09 -3.88 -9.41
N SER A 83 0.93 -3.37 -9.78
CA SER A 83 0.66 -1.94 -9.95
C SER A 83 -0.64 -1.55 -9.27
N LEU A 84 -0.70 -0.32 -8.76
CA LEU A 84 -1.90 0.26 -8.18
C LEU A 84 -2.34 1.45 -9.01
N TRP A 85 -3.59 1.43 -9.48
CA TRP A 85 -4.20 2.46 -10.31
C TRP A 85 -5.42 3.03 -9.63
N TYR A 86 -5.74 4.29 -9.94
CA TYR A 86 -6.98 4.92 -9.51
C TYR A 86 -7.62 5.77 -10.61
N LYS A 87 -8.94 5.94 -10.55
CA LYS A 87 -9.66 7.00 -11.27
C LYS A 87 -10.80 7.53 -10.40
N PHE A 88 -11.15 8.79 -10.61
CA PHE A 88 -12.39 9.35 -10.05
C PHE A 88 -13.52 9.17 -11.05
N GLN A 89 -14.69 8.78 -10.57
CA GLN A 89 -15.89 8.64 -11.39
C GLN A 89 -17.14 8.76 -10.50
N ASP A 90 -18.06 9.64 -10.89
CA ASP A 90 -19.41 9.74 -10.31
C ASP A 90 -19.46 9.89 -8.78
N GLY A 91 -18.51 10.63 -8.19
CA GLY A 91 -18.42 10.82 -6.73
C GLY A 91 -17.65 9.72 -6.00
N SER A 92 -17.21 8.68 -6.70
CA SER A 92 -16.39 7.59 -6.17
C SER A 92 -14.94 7.67 -6.64
N ILE A 93 -14.06 6.98 -5.92
CA ILE A 93 -12.74 6.58 -6.42
C ILE A 93 -12.75 5.07 -6.71
N PHE A 94 -12.39 4.73 -7.95
CA PHE A 94 -12.17 3.36 -8.38
C PHE A 94 -10.69 3.07 -8.29
N ILE A 95 -10.32 2.02 -7.56
CA ILE A 95 -8.93 1.60 -7.35
C ILE A 95 -8.75 0.19 -7.91
N ARG A 96 -7.63 -0.04 -8.60
CA ARG A 96 -7.25 -1.35 -9.16
C ARG A 96 -5.90 -1.77 -8.65
N HIS A 97 -5.83 -2.95 -8.04
CA HIS A 97 -4.58 -3.65 -7.80
C HIS A 97 -4.43 -4.72 -8.88
N GLU A 98 -3.41 -4.56 -9.71
CA GLU A 98 -3.24 -5.37 -10.90
C GLU A 98 -1.85 -6.02 -10.93
N ALA A 99 -1.83 -7.33 -11.18
CA ALA A 99 -0.60 -8.06 -11.46
C ALA A 99 0.02 -7.60 -12.80
N ARG A 100 1.35 -7.65 -12.92
CA ARG A 100 2.17 -7.33 -14.11
C ARG A 100 1.38 -7.02 -15.38
N THR A 101 1.27 -5.74 -15.72
CA THR A 101 0.70 -5.30 -16.99
C THR A 101 1.80 -5.04 -18.00
N ASP A 102 1.58 -5.47 -19.25
CA ASP A 102 2.42 -5.03 -20.35
C ASP A 102 2.12 -3.56 -20.72
N SER A 103 2.97 -2.98 -21.57
CA SER A 103 2.82 -1.58 -21.98
C SER A 103 1.51 -1.30 -22.71
N ALA A 104 0.90 -2.29 -23.37
CA ALA A 104 -0.36 -2.12 -24.07
C ALA A 104 -1.52 -1.96 -23.08
N SER A 105 -1.60 -2.86 -22.08
CA SER A 105 -2.58 -2.80 -20.99
C SER A 105 -2.45 -1.51 -20.18
N GLN A 106 -1.23 -1.07 -19.88
CA GLN A 106 -1.01 0.22 -19.21
C GLN A 106 -1.54 1.41 -20.02
N ASN A 107 -1.40 1.37 -21.35
CA ASN A 107 -1.93 2.42 -22.21
C ASN A 107 -3.46 2.39 -22.25
N LEU A 108 -4.09 1.21 -22.25
CA LEU A 108 -5.54 1.09 -22.15
C LEU A 108 -6.07 1.69 -20.84
N HIS A 109 -5.41 1.46 -19.71
CA HIS A 109 -5.79 2.08 -18.43
C HIS A 109 -5.73 3.60 -18.49
N LYS A 110 -4.64 4.16 -19.04
CA LYS A 110 -4.49 5.61 -19.23
C LYS A 110 -5.59 6.19 -20.12
N LEU A 111 -5.92 5.52 -21.22
CA LEU A 111 -7.02 5.92 -22.12
C LEU A 111 -8.39 5.85 -21.42
N ALA A 112 -8.58 4.89 -20.51
CA ALA A 112 -9.77 4.77 -19.68
C ALA A 112 -9.79 5.76 -18.49
N GLY A 113 -8.82 6.67 -18.38
CA GLY A 113 -8.76 7.72 -17.37
C GLY A 113 -8.10 7.31 -16.05
N PHE A 114 -7.52 6.11 -15.96
CA PHE A 114 -6.77 5.68 -14.79
C PHE A 114 -5.40 6.37 -14.71
N LYS A 115 -4.99 6.64 -13.48
CA LYS A 115 -3.69 7.17 -13.10
C LYS A 115 -2.97 6.16 -12.23
N CYS A 116 -1.67 5.99 -12.46
CA CYS A 116 -0.85 5.07 -11.69
C CYS A 116 -0.38 5.72 -10.39
N VAL A 117 -0.54 5.03 -9.25
CA VAL A 117 0.07 5.41 -7.97
C VAL A 117 1.50 4.87 -7.90
N VAL A 118 1.64 3.57 -8.16
CA VAL A 118 2.93 2.90 -8.25
C VAL A 118 2.81 1.75 -9.24
N ASP A 119 3.88 1.55 -10.00
CA ASP A 119 4.06 0.37 -10.83
C ASP A 119 5.42 -0.23 -10.49
N SER A 120 5.40 -1.31 -9.70
CA SER A 120 6.63 -2.00 -9.30
C SER A 120 7.25 -2.81 -10.44
N SER A 121 6.53 -3.04 -11.54
CA SER A 121 7.06 -3.76 -12.70
C SER A 121 8.03 -2.92 -13.54
N LEU A 122 7.89 -1.59 -13.51
CA LEU A 122 8.77 -0.66 -14.24
C LEU A 122 10.14 -0.50 -13.59
N ASN A 123 10.27 -0.84 -12.31
CA ASN A 123 11.53 -0.76 -11.57
C ASN A 123 11.83 -2.12 -10.94
N PRO A 124 12.25 -3.13 -11.74
CA PRO A 124 12.55 -4.46 -11.22
C PRO A 124 13.65 -4.45 -10.16
N ASP A 125 14.55 -3.45 -10.17
CA ASP A 125 15.58 -3.26 -9.14
C ASP A 125 15.01 -2.95 -7.74
N ASP A 126 13.78 -2.43 -7.67
CA ASP A 126 13.08 -2.21 -6.40
C ASP A 126 12.52 -3.51 -5.82
N VAL A 127 12.38 -4.56 -6.63
CA VAL A 127 11.86 -5.87 -6.23
C VAL A 127 12.99 -6.89 -6.25
N GLN A 128 13.63 -7.09 -5.10
CA GLN A 128 14.76 -8.01 -4.97
C GLN A 128 14.39 -9.12 -4.00
N LEU A 129 14.62 -10.37 -4.40
CA LEU A 129 14.51 -11.54 -3.53
C LEU A 129 15.86 -12.26 -3.54
N SER A 130 16.48 -12.40 -2.37
CA SER A 130 17.69 -13.21 -2.22
C SER A 130 17.63 -14.04 -0.94
N VAL A 131 18.32 -15.17 -0.97
CA VAL A 131 18.53 -16.04 0.20
C VAL A 131 20.02 -16.25 0.33
N ASP A 132 20.55 -15.94 1.50
CA ASP A 132 21.92 -16.27 1.87
C ASP A 132 21.94 -17.69 2.44
N GLU A 133 22.63 -18.61 1.75
CA GLU A 133 22.64 -20.04 2.08
C GLU A 133 23.39 -20.36 3.38
N GLU A 134 24.36 -19.52 3.78
CA GLU A 134 25.15 -19.74 5.00
C GLU A 134 24.40 -19.27 6.24
N THR A 135 23.79 -18.09 6.16
CA THR A 135 23.09 -17.46 7.30
C THR A 135 21.60 -17.80 7.34
N MET A 136 21.07 -18.39 6.27
CA MET A 136 19.64 -18.65 6.08
C MET A 136 18.78 -17.38 6.22
N VAL A 137 19.33 -16.23 5.85
CA VAL A 137 18.63 -14.94 5.83
C VAL A 137 18.05 -14.70 4.45
N ARG A 138 16.72 -14.54 4.38
CA ARG A 138 16.02 -14.10 3.18
C ARG A 138 15.86 -12.59 3.21
N LYS A 139 16.20 -11.91 2.11
CA LYS A 139 15.96 -10.48 1.92
C LYS A 139 14.93 -10.29 0.81
N ALA A 140 13.95 -9.43 1.06
CA ALA A 140 12.91 -9.07 0.11
C ALA A 140 12.78 -7.53 0.04
N ARG A 141 12.45 -6.99 -1.13
CA ARG A 141 11.96 -5.61 -1.27
C ARG A 141 10.64 -5.58 -1.99
N TYR A 142 9.72 -4.76 -1.50
CA TYR A 142 8.38 -4.61 -2.06
C TYR A 142 7.79 -3.26 -1.66
N TYR A 143 6.75 -2.83 -2.38
CA TYR A 143 6.01 -1.63 -2.03
C TYR A 143 4.84 -1.96 -1.10
N VAL A 144 4.70 -1.19 -0.03
CA VAL A 144 3.44 -1.07 0.71
C VAL A 144 2.78 0.22 0.25
N VAL A 145 1.51 0.14 -0.15
CA VAL A 145 0.75 1.31 -0.59
C VAL A 145 -0.52 1.42 0.23
N TYR A 146 -0.76 2.60 0.75
CA TYR A 146 -1.99 2.94 1.45
C TYR A 146 -2.38 4.38 1.10
N ALA A 147 -3.62 4.75 1.41
CA ALA A 147 -4.09 6.11 1.21
C ALA A 147 -4.75 6.68 2.46
N LEU A 148 -4.63 7.99 2.63
CA LEU A 148 -5.31 8.76 3.68
C LEU A 148 -6.38 9.63 3.03
N PHE A 149 -7.62 9.47 3.45
CA PHE A 149 -8.72 10.32 3.02
C PHE A 149 -8.84 11.51 3.97
N ASP A 150 -8.81 12.70 3.39
CA ASP A 150 -9.05 13.96 4.08
C ASP A 150 -10.28 14.60 3.43
N HIS A 151 -11.44 14.27 4.00
CA HIS A 151 -12.74 14.68 3.49
C HIS A 151 -12.96 16.18 3.61
N ASP A 152 -12.46 16.79 4.68
CA ASP A 152 -12.54 18.24 4.91
C ASP A 152 -11.78 19.01 3.83
N ALA A 153 -10.54 18.60 3.53
CA ALA A 153 -9.76 19.19 2.44
C ALA A 153 -10.12 18.64 1.05
N ARG A 154 -11.05 17.68 0.97
CA ARG A 154 -11.48 16.99 -0.24
C ARG A 154 -10.31 16.44 -1.05
N GLN A 155 -9.49 15.61 -0.42
CA GLN A 155 -8.31 15.02 -1.05
C GLN A 155 -8.05 13.60 -0.54
N VAL A 156 -7.27 12.85 -1.32
CA VAL A 156 -6.68 11.59 -0.90
C VAL A 156 -5.16 11.65 -1.10
N GLU A 157 -4.42 11.27 -0.06
CA GLU A 157 -2.97 11.17 -0.07
C GLU A 157 -2.57 9.71 -0.22
N PHE A 158 -2.11 9.31 -1.40
CA PHE A 158 -1.50 8.01 -1.61
C PHE A 158 -0.06 8.02 -1.13
N ARG A 159 0.31 7.03 -0.31
CA ARG A 159 1.67 6.82 0.21
C ARG A 159 2.18 5.46 -0.24
N ALA A 160 3.18 5.47 -1.11
CA ALA A 160 3.91 4.28 -1.55
C ALA A 160 5.26 4.21 -0.83
N GLN A 161 5.43 3.21 0.02
CA GLN A 161 6.65 2.96 0.79
C GLN A 161 7.39 1.76 0.20
N LEU A 162 8.63 1.95 -0.26
CA LEU A 162 9.51 0.84 -0.58
C LEU A 162 10.10 0.31 0.73
N VAL A 163 9.78 -0.94 1.05
CA VAL A 163 10.17 -1.60 2.29
C VAL A 163 11.16 -2.71 1.96
N ALA A 164 12.26 -2.76 2.71
CA ALA A 164 13.15 -3.90 2.74
C ALA A 164 12.79 -4.78 3.96
N GLN A 165 12.48 -6.05 3.71
CA GLN A 165 12.21 -7.04 4.74
C GLN A 165 13.38 -8.03 4.80
N GLN A 166 13.84 -8.33 6.00
CA GLN A 166 14.73 -9.47 6.25
C GLN A 166 13.98 -10.51 7.09
N THR A 167 14.05 -11.77 6.68
CA THR A 167 13.49 -12.89 7.43
C THR A 167 14.61 -13.87 7.73
N ASN A 168 14.87 -14.12 9.01
CA ASN A 168 15.69 -15.26 9.40
C ASN A 168 14.84 -16.53 9.28
N LEU A 169 15.22 -17.43 8.37
CA LEU A 169 14.41 -18.60 8.05
C LEU A 169 14.47 -19.70 9.13
N LEU A 170 15.46 -19.66 10.01
CA LEU A 170 15.62 -20.62 11.10
C LEU A 170 14.70 -20.31 12.28
N ASN A 171 14.61 -19.05 12.68
CA ASN A 171 13.82 -18.63 13.85
C ASN A 171 12.56 -17.83 13.51
N ARG A 172 12.30 -17.56 12.22
CA ARG A 172 11.16 -16.80 11.70
C ARG A 172 11.09 -15.33 12.16
N GLN A 173 12.19 -14.81 12.70
CA GLN A 173 12.26 -13.40 13.07
C GLN A 173 12.31 -12.54 11.80
N GLU A 174 11.49 -11.49 11.78
CA GLU A 174 11.41 -10.53 10.68
C GLU A 174 11.87 -9.16 11.15
N SER A 175 12.64 -8.48 10.31
CA SER A 175 12.96 -7.06 10.46
C SER A 175 12.61 -6.26 9.21
N TYR A 176 12.28 -4.99 9.40
CA TYR A 176 11.82 -4.10 8.34
C TYR A 176 12.59 -2.78 8.34
N ASP A 177 12.94 -2.32 7.14
CA ASP A 177 13.58 -1.03 6.91
C ASP A 177 12.82 -0.25 5.84
N LEU A 178 12.53 1.02 6.14
CA LEU A 178 11.99 1.95 5.16
C LEU A 178 13.10 2.44 4.22
N VAL A 179 13.01 2.08 2.94
CA VAL A 179 14.02 2.45 1.92
C VAL A 179 13.69 3.81 1.31
N LYS A 180 12.44 4.01 0.91
CA LYS A 180 11.98 5.21 0.21
C LYS A 180 10.48 5.42 0.43
N VAL A 181 10.05 6.69 0.45
CA VAL A 181 8.63 7.08 0.43
C VAL A 181 8.36 7.92 -0.81
N THR A 182 7.25 7.61 -1.48
CA THR A 182 6.68 8.44 -2.54
C THR A 182 5.25 8.79 -2.15
N THR A 183 4.93 10.08 -2.20
CA THR A 183 3.60 10.60 -1.86
C THR A 183 2.96 11.24 -3.08
N ALA A 184 1.68 10.95 -3.31
CA ALA A 184 0.86 11.62 -4.31
C ALA A 184 -0.44 12.12 -3.66
N VAL A 185 -0.58 13.44 -3.53
CA VAL A 185 -1.82 14.07 -3.05
C VAL A 185 -2.69 14.41 -4.25
N VAL A 186 -3.93 13.94 -4.23
CA VAL A 186 -4.89 14.18 -5.32
C VAL A 186 -6.18 14.74 -4.76
N LYS A 187 -6.64 15.84 -5.35
CA LYS A 187 -7.87 16.51 -4.92
C LYS A 187 -9.07 15.84 -5.56
N PHE A 188 -10.16 15.74 -4.81
CA PHE A 188 -11.44 15.28 -5.35
C PHE A 188 -11.87 16.22 -6.49
N PRO A 189 -12.52 15.71 -7.54
CA PRO A 189 -13.08 16.55 -8.57
C PRO A 189 -14.03 17.60 -7.97
N LYS A 190 -14.08 18.78 -8.58
CA LYS A 190 -15.16 19.74 -8.28
C LYS A 190 -16.47 19.13 -8.77
N LEU A 191 -17.51 19.22 -7.94
CA LEU A 191 -18.88 18.86 -8.34
C LEU A 191 -19.38 19.85 -9.40
#